data_AF-A0A7R9ZJX5-F1
#
_entry.id   AF-A0A7R9ZJX5-F1
#
_cell.length_a   1.000
_cell.length_b   1.000
_cell.length_c   1.000
_cell.angle_alpha   90.00
_cell.angle_beta   90.00
_cell.angle_gamma   90.00
#
_symmetry.space_group_name_H-M   'P 1'
#
loop_
_entity.id
_entity.type
_entity.pdbx_description
1 polymer ?
#
loop_
_entity_poly.entity_id
_entity_poly.type
_entity_poly.pdbx_seq_one_letter_code
_entity_poly.pdbx_strand_id
1 'polypeptide(L)'
;RRRRCCCCCCWLLLPHHFSTVVMIEGNDVASGLKWALLSQSVVLMPTPRHTSWAMEELLQPWVHYVPLDDDAMNLEERMKWVVENDEKAQEIAQRGALWMEDLVYHPDAAHEDRIIQTEILRRYFAHFVESKIGKVAEE
;
A
#
# COMPACT_ATOMS: atom_id res chain seq x y z
N ARG A 1 -19.21 40.25 -23.29
CA ARG A 1 -18.26 40.37 -22.16
C ARG A 1 -17.79 38.97 -21.77
N ARG A 2 -16.61 38.54 -22.26
CA ARG A 2 -15.96 37.28 -21.88
C ARG A 2 -15.60 37.35 -20.40
N ARG A 3 -16.31 36.64 -19.52
CA ARG A 3 -15.83 36.38 -18.17
C ARG A 3 -14.83 35.24 -18.27
N ARG A 4 -13.56 35.58 -18.07
CA ARG A 4 -12.48 34.61 -17.83
C ARG A 4 -12.87 33.85 -16.55
N CYS A 5 -13.26 32.59 -16.67
CA CYS A 5 -13.32 31.71 -15.52
C CYS A 5 -11.87 31.48 -15.06
N CYS A 6 -11.56 31.90 -13.84
CA CYS A 6 -10.31 31.57 -13.18
C CYS A 6 -10.21 30.04 -13.06
N CYS A 7 -9.13 29.46 -13.57
CA CYS A 7 -8.87 28.02 -13.62
C CYS A 7 -8.82 27.30 -12.25
N CYS A 8 -8.89 27.99 -11.11
CA CYS A 8 -8.75 27.34 -9.80
C CYS A 8 -10.05 26.77 -9.19
N CYS A 9 -11.25 27.17 -9.65
CA CYS A 9 -12.51 26.71 -9.03
C CYS A 9 -13.23 25.58 -9.78
N CYS A 10 -12.65 25.05 -10.86
CA CYS A 10 -13.33 24.03 -11.68
C CYS A 10 -13.35 22.63 -11.04
N TRP A 11 -12.49 22.39 -10.04
CA TRP A 11 -12.40 21.09 -9.34
C TRP A 11 -13.54 20.80 -8.36
N LEU A 12 -14.32 21.81 -7.97
CA LEU A 12 -15.41 21.67 -6.99
C LEU A 12 -16.75 21.19 -7.58
N LEU A 13 -16.82 20.94 -8.89
CA LEU A 13 -18.04 20.60 -9.62
C LEU A 13 -17.91 19.32 -10.46
N LEU A 14 -17.11 18.36 -9.98
CA LEU A 14 -17.06 17.02 -10.58
C LEU A 14 -17.77 16.03 -9.65
N PRO A 15 -18.73 15.21 -10.15
CA PRO A 15 -19.53 14.28 -9.37
C PRO A 15 -18.77 12.99 -8.99
N HIS A 16 -17.44 12.98 -9.15
CA HIS A 16 -16.60 11.82 -8.86
C HIS A 16 -16.36 11.76 -7.35
N HIS A 17 -17.07 10.83 -6.70
CA HIS A 17 -17.18 10.71 -5.25
C HIS A 17 -16.02 9.92 -4.60
N PHE A 18 -14.91 9.72 -5.29
CA PHE A 18 -13.79 8.90 -4.81
C PHE A 18 -12.57 9.74 -4.50
N SER A 19 -12.02 9.51 -3.31
CA SER A 19 -10.75 10.10 -2.91
C SER A 19 -9.61 9.34 -3.58
N THR A 20 -8.70 10.08 -4.18
CA THR A 20 -7.49 9.52 -4.80
C THR A 20 -6.30 9.80 -3.88
N VAL A 21 -5.47 8.80 -3.62
CA VAL A 21 -4.33 8.92 -2.72
C VAL A 21 -3.06 8.53 -3.46
N VAL A 22 -2.07 9.42 -3.45
CA VAL A 22 -0.76 9.17 -4.05
C VAL A 22 0.18 8.64 -2.97
N MET A 23 0.81 7.50 -3.24
CA MET A 23 1.80 6.88 -2.37
C MET A 23 3.13 6.78 -3.11
N ILE A 24 4.17 7.39 -2.55
CA ILE A 24 5.52 7.37 -3.09
C ILE A 24 6.44 6.82 -2.01
N GLU A 25 7.25 5.83 -2.35
CA GLU A 25 8.22 5.24 -1.45
C GLU A 25 9.38 6.21 -1.17
N GLY A 26 9.89 6.16 0.06
CA GLY A 26 11.04 6.96 0.49
C GLY A 26 12.29 6.10 0.54
N ASN A 27 12.95 6.11 1.70
CA ASN A 27 14.06 5.20 1.99
C ASN A 27 13.61 3.75 2.28
N ASP A 28 12.33 3.56 2.53
CA ASP A 28 11.69 2.28 2.87
C ASP A 28 10.25 2.32 2.33
N VAL A 29 9.48 1.25 2.58
CA VAL A 29 8.05 1.17 2.25
C VAL A 29 7.30 2.44 2.67
N ALA A 30 6.36 2.88 1.84
CA ALA A 30 5.49 3.99 2.20
C ALA A 30 4.59 3.56 3.38
N SER A 31 4.90 4.02 4.61
CA SER A 31 4.20 3.59 5.83
C SER A 31 2.67 3.81 5.78
N GLY A 32 2.22 4.81 5.02
CA GLY A 32 0.81 5.10 4.82
C GLY A 32 0.08 4.17 3.85
N LEU A 33 0.79 3.38 3.03
CA LEU A 33 0.21 2.58 1.94
C LEU A 33 -0.88 1.64 2.42
N LYS A 34 -0.63 0.93 3.52
CA LYS A 34 -1.56 -0.04 4.13
C LYS A 34 -2.89 0.61 4.50
N TRP A 35 -2.84 1.81 5.08
CA TRP A 35 -4.03 2.58 5.43
C TRP A 35 -4.75 3.13 4.20
N ALA A 36 -4.02 3.54 3.17
CA ALA A 36 -4.63 4.02 1.93
C ALA A 36 -5.32 2.90 1.16
N LEU A 37 -4.72 1.71 1.08
CA LEU A 37 -5.36 0.52 0.50
C LEU A 37 -6.65 0.17 1.26
N LEU A 38 -6.62 0.18 2.59
CA LEU A 38 -7.79 -0.13 3.42
C LEU A 38 -8.88 0.95 3.37
N SER A 39 -8.54 2.20 2.99
CA SER A 39 -9.49 3.32 2.97
C SER A 39 -10.52 3.27 1.83
N GLN A 40 -10.47 2.24 0.96
CA GLN A 40 -11.29 2.14 -0.25
C GLN A 40 -11.10 3.35 -1.21
N SER A 41 -9.96 4.02 -1.11
CA SER A 41 -9.53 5.08 -2.01
C SER A 41 -8.72 4.52 -3.16
N VAL A 42 -8.71 5.22 -4.30
CA VAL A 42 -7.88 4.82 -5.45
C VAL A 42 -6.43 5.18 -5.14
N VAL A 43 -5.57 4.16 -5.01
CA VAL A 43 -4.15 4.35 -4.73
C VAL A 43 -3.37 4.49 -6.03
N LEU A 44 -2.60 5.57 -6.16
CA LEU A 44 -1.64 5.78 -7.25
C LEU A 44 -0.25 5.65 -6.66
N MET A 45 0.56 4.72 -7.16
CA MET A 45 1.92 4.53 -6.67
C MET A 45 2.86 3.94 -7.74
N PRO A 46 4.18 4.19 -7.64
CA PRO A 46 5.16 3.45 -8.41
C PRO A 46 5.11 1.95 -8.09
N THR A 47 5.84 1.14 -8.86
CA THR A 47 5.98 -0.29 -8.54
C THR A 47 6.76 -0.42 -7.23
N PRO A 48 6.23 -1.12 -6.20
CA PRO A 48 6.90 -1.24 -4.91
C PRO A 48 8.29 -1.87 -5.06
N ARG A 49 9.29 -1.23 -4.45
CA ARG A 49 10.68 -1.71 -4.43
C ARG A 49 11.01 -2.42 -3.13
N HIS A 50 10.29 -2.09 -2.08
CA HIS A 50 10.47 -2.64 -0.75
C HIS A 50 9.24 -3.46 -0.36
N THR A 51 9.46 -4.51 0.43
CA THR A 51 8.40 -5.40 0.91
C THR A 51 8.44 -5.48 2.43
N SER A 52 7.26 -5.58 3.02
CA SER A 52 7.05 -5.77 4.43
C SER A 52 6.07 -6.94 4.66
N TRP A 53 5.47 -7.01 5.84
CA TRP A 53 4.44 -8.01 6.15
C TRP A 53 3.20 -7.91 5.23
N ALA A 54 2.99 -6.77 4.56
CA ALA A 54 1.87 -6.57 3.65
C ALA A 54 2.12 -7.07 2.22
N MET A 55 3.29 -7.67 1.96
CA MET A 55 3.67 -8.28 0.68
C MET A 55 3.48 -7.32 -0.51
N GLU A 56 4.00 -6.09 -0.38
CA GLU A 56 3.84 -5.03 -1.38
C GLU A 56 4.30 -5.45 -2.78
N GLU A 57 5.33 -6.29 -2.86
CA GLU A 57 5.86 -6.86 -4.11
C GLU A 57 4.85 -7.73 -4.89
N LEU A 58 3.81 -8.24 -4.21
CA LEU A 58 2.76 -9.05 -4.81
C LEU A 58 1.56 -8.22 -5.29
N LEU A 59 1.53 -6.93 -4.96
CA LEU A 59 0.50 -6.02 -5.44
C LEU A 59 0.62 -5.88 -6.96
N GLN A 60 -0.43 -6.32 -7.66
CA GLN A 60 -0.52 -6.21 -9.11
C GLN A 60 -1.02 -4.82 -9.56
N PRO A 61 -0.33 -4.18 -10.54
CA PRO A 61 -0.78 -2.93 -11.14
C PRO A 61 -2.10 -3.15 -11.90
N TRP A 62 -2.98 -2.15 -11.89
CA TRP A 62 -4.33 -2.20 -12.46
C TRP A 62 -5.29 -3.23 -11.83
N VAL A 63 -4.85 -3.90 -10.77
CA VAL A 63 -5.70 -4.78 -9.94
C VAL A 63 -5.87 -4.17 -8.56
N HIS A 64 -4.77 -3.84 -7.86
CA HIS A 64 -4.83 -3.30 -6.50
C HIS A 64 -4.53 -1.79 -6.42
N TYR A 65 -3.83 -1.25 -7.43
CA TYR A 65 -3.47 0.17 -7.50
C TYR A 65 -3.30 0.62 -8.96
N VAL A 66 -3.27 1.93 -9.18
CA VAL A 66 -2.96 2.54 -10.48
C VAL A 66 -1.47 2.87 -10.55
N PRO A 67 -0.71 2.32 -11.52
CA PRO A 67 0.74 2.47 -11.55
C PRO A 67 1.17 3.86 -12.01
N LEU A 68 2.10 4.45 -11.25
CA LEU A 68 2.88 5.62 -11.61
C LEU A 68 4.26 5.22 -12.12
N ASP A 69 4.88 6.12 -12.87
CA ASP A 69 6.32 6.02 -13.17
C ASP A 69 7.13 6.27 -11.88
N ASP A 70 8.37 5.80 -11.85
CA ASP A 70 9.26 5.98 -10.69
C ASP A 70 9.49 7.46 -10.35
N ASP A 71 9.50 8.33 -11.36
CA ASP A 71 9.59 9.79 -11.22
C ASP A 71 8.21 10.48 -11.12
N ALA A 72 7.12 9.72 -11.11
CA ALA A 72 5.73 10.17 -11.09
C ALA A 72 5.34 11.17 -12.20
N MET A 73 6.07 11.19 -13.32
CA MET A 73 5.83 12.11 -14.44
C MET A 73 4.47 11.91 -15.11
N ASN A 74 3.91 10.70 -15.05
CA ASN A 74 2.59 10.37 -15.57
C ASN A 74 1.43 10.62 -14.58
N LEU A 75 1.67 11.30 -13.45
CA LEU A 75 0.65 11.51 -12.42
C LEU A 75 -0.61 12.22 -12.96
N GLU A 76 -0.45 13.29 -13.74
CA GLU A 76 -1.58 14.02 -14.32
C GLU A 76 -2.41 13.15 -15.26
N GLU A 77 -1.74 12.34 -16.09
CA GLU A 77 -2.38 11.38 -16.98
C GLU A 77 -3.17 10.33 -16.18
N ARG A 78 -2.59 9.76 -15.12
CA ARG A 78 -3.26 8.76 -14.27
C ARG A 78 -4.44 9.34 -13.51
N MET A 79 -4.33 10.56 -12.98
CA MET A 79 -5.47 11.22 -12.33
C MET A 79 -6.62 11.43 -13.31
N LYS A 80 -6.32 11.87 -14.54
CA LYS A 80 -7.33 12.02 -15.59
C LYS A 80 -7.97 10.68 -15.93
N TRP A 81 -7.18 9.61 -16.05
CA TRP A 81 -7.70 8.26 -16.28
C TRP A 81 -8.67 7.81 -15.19
N VAL A 82 -8.35 8.07 -13.91
CA VAL A 82 -9.24 7.73 -12.78
C VAL A 82 -10.59 8.42 -12.88
N VAL A 83 -10.60 9.71 -13.25
CA VAL A 83 -11.83 10.49 -13.45
C VAL A 83 -12.64 9.97 -14.64
N GLU A 84 -11.97 9.60 -15.73
CA GLU A 84 -12.63 9.10 -16.94
C GLU A 84 -13.12 7.64 -16.82
N ASN A 85 -12.59 6.87 -15.87
CA ASN A 85 -12.85 5.43 -15.70
C ASN A 85 -13.32 5.10 -14.27
N ASP A 86 -14.31 5.84 -13.77
CA ASP A 86 -14.81 5.80 -12.39
C ASP A 86 -15.11 4.37 -11.88
N GLU A 87 -15.89 3.58 -12.65
CA GLU A 87 -16.25 2.20 -12.29
C GLU A 87 -15.01 1.30 -12.14
N LYS A 88 -14.06 1.41 -13.07
CA LYS A 88 -12.84 0.60 -13.06
C LYS A 88 -11.91 1.03 -11.93
N ALA A 89 -11.81 2.32 -11.66
CA ALA A 89 -11.04 2.85 -10.55
C ALA A 89 -11.61 2.38 -9.21
N GLN A 90 -12.93 2.32 -9.08
CA GLN A 90 -13.60 1.79 -7.90
C GLN A 90 -13.31 0.29 -7.70
N GLU A 91 -13.36 -0.51 -8.77
CA GLU A 91 -12.98 -1.93 -8.72
C GLU A 91 -11.54 -2.10 -8.21
N ILE A 92 -10.60 -1.29 -8.70
CA ILE A 92 -9.20 -1.32 -8.27
C ILE A 92 -9.08 -0.99 -6.77
N ALA A 93 -9.76 0.07 -6.31
CA ALA A 93 -9.76 0.47 -4.90
C ALA A 93 -10.33 -0.63 -4.00
N GLN A 94 -11.42 -1.28 -4.41
CA GLN A 94 -12.01 -2.40 -3.67
C GLN A 94 -11.07 -3.61 -3.59
N ARG A 95 -10.42 -3.95 -4.69
CA ARG A 95 -9.44 -5.05 -4.73
C ARG A 95 -8.24 -4.75 -3.83
N GLY A 96 -7.76 -3.50 -3.81
CA GLY A 96 -6.72 -3.06 -2.87
C GLY A 96 -7.16 -3.11 -1.40
N ALA A 97 -8.41 -2.76 -1.11
CA ALA A 97 -8.96 -2.87 0.25
C ALA A 97 -9.09 -4.33 0.69
N LEU A 98 -9.63 -5.20 -0.17
CA LEU A 98 -9.77 -6.64 0.10
C LEU A 98 -8.42 -7.30 0.42
N TRP A 99 -7.34 -6.90 -0.27
CA TRP A 99 -5.99 -7.38 0.05
C TRP A 99 -5.62 -7.11 1.52
N MET A 100 -5.87 -5.90 2.01
CA MET A 100 -5.59 -5.56 3.40
C MET A 100 -6.59 -6.19 4.37
N GLU A 101 -7.85 -6.35 3.96
CA GLU A 101 -8.86 -7.03 4.78
C GLU A 101 -8.51 -8.49 5.01
N ASP A 102 -8.05 -9.21 3.97
CA ASP A 102 -7.59 -10.59 4.09
C ASP A 102 -6.39 -10.70 5.03
N LEU A 103 -5.43 -9.77 4.94
CA LEU A 103 -4.23 -9.80 5.79
C LEU A 103 -4.50 -9.44 7.26
N VAL A 104 -5.48 -8.57 7.54
CA VAL A 104 -5.66 -7.99 8.88
C VAL A 104 -6.88 -8.56 9.60
N TYR A 105 -7.98 -8.83 8.88
CA TYR A 105 -9.27 -9.18 9.46
C TYR A 105 -9.72 -10.61 9.16
N HIS A 106 -8.97 -11.37 8.35
CA HIS A 106 -9.28 -12.79 8.16
C HIS A 106 -9.25 -13.52 9.51
N PRO A 107 -10.19 -14.46 9.79
CA PRO A 107 -10.27 -15.16 11.07
C PRO A 107 -8.96 -15.84 11.48
N ASP A 108 -8.18 -16.30 10.50
CA ASP A 108 -6.90 -16.98 10.72
C ASP A 108 -5.71 -16.02 10.85
N ALA A 109 -5.85 -14.74 10.45
CA ALA A 109 -4.74 -13.78 10.39
C ALA A 109 -4.01 -13.64 11.74
N ALA A 110 -4.78 -13.51 12.83
CA ALA A 110 -4.21 -13.41 14.17
C ALA A 110 -3.51 -14.71 14.63
N HIS A 111 -3.93 -15.86 14.14
CA HIS A 111 -3.28 -17.14 14.45
C HIS A 111 -1.99 -17.32 13.64
N GLU A 112 -2.03 -17.01 12.35
CA GLU A 112 -0.88 -17.08 11.45
C GLU A 112 0.23 -16.10 11.86
N ASP A 113 -0.13 -14.86 12.20
CA ASP A 113 0.82 -13.85 12.72
C ASP A 113 1.52 -14.33 13.99
N ARG A 114 0.79 -14.96 14.92
CA ARG A 114 1.40 -15.56 16.13
C ARG A 114 2.39 -16.67 15.80
N ILE A 115 2.11 -17.50 14.80
CA ILE A 115 3.03 -18.58 14.37
C ILE A 115 4.31 -17.95 13.82
N ILE A 116 4.19 -16.97 12.92
CA ILE A 116 5.33 -16.28 12.31
C ILE A 116 6.20 -15.62 13.39
N GLN A 117 5.59 -14.86 14.30
CA GLN A 117 6.31 -14.21 15.40
C GLN A 117 7.01 -15.22 16.30
N THR A 118 6.34 -16.33 16.63
CA THR A 118 6.92 -17.38 17.47
C THR A 118 8.14 -18.03 16.80
N GLU A 119 8.09 -18.33 15.50
CA GLU A 119 9.23 -18.92 14.79
C GLU A 119 10.41 -17.94 14.65
N ILE A 120 10.13 -16.65 14.42
CA ILE A 120 11.17 -15.60 14.43
C ILE A 120 11.88 -15.57 15.79
N LEU A 121 11.12 -15.54 16.89
CA LEU A 121 11.68 -15.54 18.24
C LEU A 121 12.48 -16.83 18.51
N ARG A 122 11.94 -17.99 18.14
CA ARG A 122 12.62 -19.29 18.30
C ARG A 122 13.99 -19.28 17.63
N ARG A 123 14.08 -18.78 16.39
CA ARG A 123 15.35 -18.65 15.66
C ARG A 123 16.29 -17.66 16.33
N TYR A 124 15.77 -16.54 16.82
CA TYR A 124 16.58 -15.53 17.48
C TYR A 124 17.23 -16.08 18.77
N PHE A 125 16.46 -16.80 19.59
CA PHE A 125 16.98 -17.45 20.81
C PHE A 125 18.07 -18.46 20.50
N ALA A 126 17.84 -19.35 19.53
CA ALA A 126 18.81 -20.37 19.13
C ALA A 126 20.13 -19.76 18.65
N HIS A 127 20.07 -18.71 17.81
CA HIS A 127 21.28 -18.12 17.22
C HIS A 127 22.02 -17.14 18.12
N PHE A 128 21.32 -16.37 18.96
CA PHE A 128 21.93 -15.22 19.65
C PHE A 128 21.93 -15.33 21.17
N VAL A 129 21.09 -16.19 21.76
CA VAL A 129 20.96 -16.31 23.22
C VAL A 129 21.60 -17.62 23.70
N GLU A 130 21.16 -18.77 23.20
CA GLU A 130 21.69 -20.07 23.62
C GLU A 130 23.14 -20.26 23.15
N SER A 131 23.50 -19.74 21.97
CA SER A 131 24.88 -19.66 21.49
C SER A 131 25.81 -18.87 22.42
N LYS A 132 25.31 -17.92 23.22
CA LYS A 132 26.12 -17.16 24.18
C LYS A 132 26.30 -17.91 25.50
N ILE A 133 25.29 -18.65 25.94
CA ILE A 133 25.36 -19.46 27.16
C ILE A 133 26.39 -20.59 26.99
N GLY A 134 26.45 -21.21 25.81
CA GLY A 134 27.46 -22.24 25.50
C GLY A 134 28.91 -21.71 25.45
N LYS A 135 29.12 -20.44 25.09
CA LYS A 135 30.46 -19.83 25.02
C LYS A 135 30.96 -19.27 26.36
N VAL A 136 30.05 -18.89 27.27
CA VAL A 136 30.41 -18.40 28.62
C VAL A 136 30.71 -19.56 29.59
N ALA A 137 30.25 -20.77 29.30
CA ALA A 137 30.52 -21.96 30.13
C ALA A 137 31.86 -22.65 29.82
N GLU A 138 32.61 -22.19 28.79
CA GLU A 138 33.92 -22.73 28.39
C GLU A 138 35.10 -21.78 28.66
N GLU A 139 34.87 -20.60 29.26
CA GLU A 139 35.90 -19.72 29.85
C GLU A 139 35.92 -19.84 31.38
#